data_AF-A0A3M0ZS40-F1
#
_entry.id   AF-A0A3M0ZS40-F1
#
_cell.length_a   1.000
_cell.length_b   1.000
_cell.length_c   1.000
_cell.angle_alpha   90.00
_cell.angle_beta   90.00
_cell.angle_gamma   90.00
#
_symmetry.space_group_name_H-M   'P 1'
#
loop_
_entity.id
_entity.type
_entity.pdbx_description
1 polymer ?
#
loop_
_entity_poly.entity_id
_entity_poly.type
_entity_poly.pdbx_seq_one_letter_code
_entity_poly.pdbx_strand_id
1 'polypeptide(L)'
;MIERKGTWVMQRNETMPSLSNVTLEISLKPFVDPREDAIRNIFTEVFRHWYSLLKYAETISVMFWIGDGSEIFEFRGDLDMAFEWGKWLGFANESYHVADEDDPHHESLVAWPRVYREDAPQFTYRKLKQLISVMKEVGAHLYPGKRIRAGATIDPGPEFVPSPFKYERHPEILWGEGHGEGGCGKNIDCTASFHADQEAYAGFPNGIPEGTSFGTFLGRQARLFMEALDFDYIWFSNSFGFGRCPYGFGAYGEFFDGTRFRHEGNRECAQHVMQFWYDFRHECPEHMIETRGTDFPVGLDLVNHATPYRELYEHAAQLRFVPPPNTPWSALTGNYGLAMAGYMSRIAAWPGAFPYRYYTSDPWWCNTPWLDRYERSPHDIYLNLAIAKIEADGTVSTPNRLSLLSIDDSWGHLPEELPDETIPHLKEAFATRPDAASPFIWIYPFAEYHQWTFEKCARIGEVYAGDLLIQEAINCGLPLDTVISSEAFCRLFEAGMNVIKPGTVLVCPFPDEGSDLAAALGNALETGCHLLLYGPSRFGCRRFRELLGIEPVAGELDGEFEVVGDGVVDRFVTGTVSG
;
A
#
# COMPACT_ATOMS: atom_id res chain seq x y z
N MET A 1 2.21 -22.93 44.94
CA MET A 1 1.05 -22.38 44.21
C MET A 1 1.36 -20.93 43.90
N ILE A 2 1.79 -20.64 42.66
CA ILE A 2 1.96 -19.28 42.18
C ILE A 2 0.56 -18.83 41.75
N GLU A 3 -0.06 -17.93 42.50
CA GLU A 3 -1.29 -17.26 42.07
C GLU A 3 -0.97 -16.46 40.79
N ARG A 4 -1.48 -16.91 39.64
CA ARG A 4 -1.57 -16.10 38.43
C ARG A 4 -2.54 -14.95 38.68
N LYS A 5 -2.06 -13.84 39.26
CA LYS A 5 -2.77 -12.56 39.21
C LYS A 5 -2.52 -11.93 37.84
N GLY A 6 -3.58 -11.84 37.03
CA GLY A 6 -3.55 -11.22 35.71
C GLY A 6 -3.59 -12.23 34.56
N THR A 7 -4.66 -13.01 34.45
CA THR A 7 -4.99 -13.63 33.16
C THR A 7 -5.50 -12.53 32.23
N TRP A 8 -4.67 -12.09 31.29
CA TRP A 8 -5.15 -11.49 30.05
C TRP A 8 -5.97 -12.57 29.35
N VAL A 9 -7.28 -12.53 29.53
CA VAL A 9 -8.18 -13.40 28.78
C VAL A 9 -8.32 -12.75 27.42
N MET A 10 -7.79 -13.38 26.37
CA MET A 10 -8.11 -12.97 25.00
C MET A 10 -9.64 -12.99 24.86
N GLN A 11 -10.22 -11.82 24.64
CA GLN A 11 -11.62 -11.73 24.27
C GLN A 11 -11.73 -12.21 22.84
N ARG A 12 -12.39 -13.34 22.66
CA ARG A 12 -12.68 -13.90 21.35
C ARG A 12 -14.10 -13.48 20.98
N ASN A 13 -14.28 -12.89 19.81
CA ASN A 13 -15.63 -12.78 19.26
C ASN A 13 -16.16 -14.19 19.00
N GLU A 14 -17.36 -14.52 19.51
CA GLU A 14 -17.96 -15.84 19.32
C GLU A 14 -18.18 -16.17 17.82
N THR A 15 -18.23 -15.14 16.98
CA THR A 15 -18.37 -15.23 15.52
C THR A 15 -17.47 -14.24 14.79
N MET A 16 -17.09 -14.57 13.56
CA MET A 16 -16.41 -13.66 12.63
C MET A 16 -17.16 -12.31 12.53
N PRO A 17 -16.47 -11.16 12.65
CA PRO A 17 -17.10 -9.86 12.44
C PRO A 17 -17.58 -9.68 11.00
N SER A 18 -18.58 -8.81 10.82
CA SER A 18 -18.97 -8.34 9.48
C SER A 18 -17.82 -7.56 8.85
N LEU A 19 -17.53 -7.84 7.57
CA LEU A 19 -16.57 -7.09 6.76
C LEU A 19 -17.33 -6.17 5.81
N SER A 20 -16.89 -4.92 5.68
CA SER A 20 -17.56 -3.97 4.79
C SER A 20 -17.36 -4.34 3.31
N ASN A 21 -16.21 -4.92 2.96
CA ASN A 21 -15.93 -5.45 1.64
C ASN A 21 -14.91 -6.60 1.69
N VAL A 22 -15.11 -7.62 0.86
CA VAL A 22 -14.07 -8.59 0.49
C VAL A 22 -13.85 -8.50 -1.02
N THR A 23 -12.61 -8.19 -1.43
CA THR A 23 -12.18 -8.10 -2.81
C THR A 23 -11.42 -9.36 -3.21
N LEU A 24 -11.89 -10.04 -4.24
CA LEU A 24 -11.15 -11.11 -4.91
C LEU A 24 -10.47 -10.50 -6.14
N GLU A 25 -9.14 -10.53 -6.19
CA GLU A 25 -8.40 -10.05 -7.35
C GLU A 25 -8.13 -11.22 -8.30
N ILE A 26 -8.40 -11.02 -9.59
CA ILE A 26 -8.31 -12.09 -10.60
C ILE A 26 -7.78 -11.54 -11.93
N SER A 27 -6.94 -12.30 -12.63
CA SER A 27 -6.54 -11.97 -14.01
C SER A 27 -7.57 -12.45 -15.05
N LEU A 28 -7.30 -12.22 -16.34
CA LEU A 28 -8.09 -12.82 -17.42
C LEU A 28 -7.66 -14.25 -17.79
N LYS A 29 -6.58 -14.78 -17.21
CA LYS A 29 -6.01 -16.09 -17.55
C LYS A 29 -6.98 -17.27 -17.35
N PRO A 30 -7.87 -17.28 -16.34
CA PRO A 30 -8.84 -18.37 -16.19
C PRO A 30 -9.86 -18.48 -17.34
N PHE A 31 -10.09 -17.40 -18.11
CA PHE A 31 -11.20 -17.28 -19.07
C PHE A 31 -10.80 -17.70 -20.49
N VAL A 32 -10.36 -18.95 -20.63
CA VAL A 32 -9.90 -19.52 -21.91
C VAL A 32 -11.06 -19.81 -22.87
N ASP A 33 -12.16 -20.36 -22.35
CA ASP A 33 -13.35 -20.67 -23.14
C ASP A 33 -14.29 -19.45 -23.18
N PRO A 34 -14.55 -18.87 -24.38
CA PRO A 34 -15.31 -17.64 -24.50
C PRO A 34 -16.83 -17.84 -24.36
N ARG A 35 -17.31 -19.08 -24.23
CA ARG A 35 -18.73 -19.38 -24.09
C ARG A 35 -19.25 -18.93 -22.73
N GLU A 36 -20.46 -18.39 -22.72
CA GLU A 36 -21.06 -17.82 -21.51
C GLU A 36 -21.26 -18.84 -20.39
N ASP A 37 -21.58 -20.10 -20.73
CA ASP A 37 -21.72 -21.19 -19.76
C ASP A 37 -20.39 -21.50 -19.06
N ALA A 38 -19.28 -21.45 -19.79
CA ALA A 38 -17.95 -21.63 -19.21
C ALA A 38 -17.57 -20.48 -18.26
N ILE A 39 -17.78 -19.22 -18.69
CA ILE A 39 -17.56 -18.03 -17.85
C ILE A 39 -18.42 -18.10 -16.57
N ARG A 40 -19.69 -18.49 -16.70
CA ARG A 40 -20.62 -18.64 -15.57
C ARG A 40 -20.14 -19.72 -14.59
N ASN A 41 -19.61 -20.83 -15.09
CA ASN A 41 -19.06 -21.89 -14.24
C ASN A 41 -17.83 -21.39 -13.47
N ILE A 42 -16.90 -20.68 -14.12
CA ILE A 42 -15.72 -20.09 -13.46
C ILE A 42 -16.13 -19.18 -12.30
N PHE A 43 -17.05 -18.23 -12.53
CA PHE A 43 -17.50 -17.36 -11.44
C PHE A 43 -18.26 -18.12 -10.35
N THR A 44 -19.01 -19.16 -10.71
CA THR A 44 -19.68 -20.01 -9.71
C THR A 44 -18.65 -20.70 -8.82
N GLU A 45 -17.56 -21.21 -9.39
CA GLU A 45 -16.46 -21.82 -8.66
C GLU A 45 -15.73 -20.81 -7.78
N VAL A 46 -15.32 -19.66 -8.33
CA VAL A 46 -14.70 -18.56 -7.58
C VAL A 46 -15.53 -18.20 -6.36
N PHE A 47 -16.82 -17.93 -6.53
CA PHE A 47 -17.69 -17.57 -5.44
C PHE A 47 -17.92 -18.71 -4.43
N ARG A 48 -17.92 -19.97 -4.89
CA ARG A 48 -18.08 -21.14 -4.03
C ARG A 48 -16.83 -21.40 -3.18
N HIS A 49 -15.63 -21.35 -3.77
CA HIS A 49 -14.37 -21.64 -3.07
C HIS A 49 -14.17 -20.65 -1.92
N TRP A 50 -14.51 -19.38 -2.13
CA TRP A 50 -14.37 -18.32 -1.13
C TRP A 50 -15.60 -18.13 -0.21
N TYR A 51 -16.63 -18.98 -0.32
CA TYR A 51 -17.90 -18.81 0.40
C TYR A 51 -17.76 -18.65 1.91
N SER A 52 -16.86 -19.41 2.53
CA SER A 52 -16.65 -19.41 3.99
C SER A 52 -16.23 -18.02 4.52
N LEU A 53 -15.66 -17.19 3.64
CA LEU A 53 -15.26 -15.81 3.91
C LEU A 53 -16.32 -14.81 3.40
N LEU A 54 -16.74 -14.94 2.14
CA LEU A 54 -17.65 -14.00 1.46
C LEU A 54 -19.01 -13.85 2.16
N LYS A 55 -19.50 -14.88 2.86
CA LYS A 55 -20.76 -14.80 3.59
C LYS A 55 -20.75 -13.72 4.69
N TYR A 56 -19.59 -13.34 5.21
CA TYR A 56 -19.43 -12.29 6.24
C TYR A 56 -19.27 -10.88 5.66
N ALA A 57 -19.21 -10.74 4.33
CA ALA A 57 -19.02 -9.44 3.68
C ALA A 57 -20.35 -8.74 3.37
N GLU A 58 -20.44 -7.43 3.52
CA GLU A 58 -21.58 -6.63 3.04
C GLU A 58 -21.50 -6.40 1.52
N THR A 59 -20.28 -6.14 1.05
CA THR A 59 -19.92 -6.00 -0.36
C THR A 59 -18.95 -7.10 -0.77
N ILE A 60 -19.13 -7.66 -1.96
CA ILE A 60 -18.18 -8.55 -2.60
C ILE A 60 -17.69 -7.84 -3.86
N SER A 61 -16.39 -7.61 -3.97
CA SER A 61 -15.78 -6.98 -5.13
C SER A 61 -14.94 -8.00 -5.88
N VAL A 62 -14.97 -7.95 -7.21
CA VAL A 62 -14.02 -8.67 -8.07
C VAL A 62 -13.20 -7.61 -8.80
N MET A 63 -11.91 -7.58 -8.52
CA MET A 63 -10.98 -6.66 -9.18
C MET A 63 -10.28 -7.40 -10.31
N PHE A 64 -10.34 -6.83 -11.52
CA PHE A 64 -9.80 -7.47 -12.70
C PHE A 64 -8.44 -6.91 -13.05
N TRP A 65 -7.42 -7.74 -12.91
CA TRP A 65 -6.09 -7.52 -13.46
C TRP A 65 -6.10 -7.87 -14.96
N ILE A 66 -6.70 -6.97 -15.75
CA ILE A 66 -6.74 -7.11 -17.21
C ILE A 66 -5.35 -6.85 -17.80
N GLY A 67 -4.69 -5.83 -17.28
CA GLY A 67 -3.37 -5.38 -17.69
C GLY A 67 -2.84 -4.35 -16.70
N ASP A 68 -2.03 -3.41 -17.19
CA ASP A 68 -1.49 -2.28 -16.43
C ASP A 68 -2.30 -0.98 -16.63
N GLY A 69 -3.46 -1.04 -17.28
CA GLY A 69 -4.22 0.12 -17.70
C GLY A 69 -4.04 0.50 -19.17
N SER A 70 -3.17 -0.20 -19.92
CA SER A 70 -3.06 -0.04 -21.37
C SER A 70 -4.40 -0.24 -22.08
N GLU A 71 -5.26 -1.14 -21.60
CA GLU A 71 -6.62 -1.34 -22.08
C GLU A 71 -7.55 -0.13 -21.84
N ILE A 72 -7.24 0.72 -20.86
CA ILE A 72 -7.96 1.98 -20.60
C ILE A 72 -7.39 3.09 -21.48
N PHE A 73 -6.06 3.18 -21.59
CA PHE A 73 -5.39 4.20 -22.41
C PHE A 73 -5.75 4.07 -23.89
N GLU A 74 -5.82 2.84 -24.41
CA GLU A 74 -6.10 2.56 -25.82
C GLU A 74 -7.60 2.52 -26.16
N PHE A 75 -8.49 2.66 -25.18
CA PHE A 75 -9.93 2.52 -25.42
C PHE A 75 -10.47 3.66 -26.30
N ARG A 76 -11.10 3.29 -27.43
CA ARG A 76 -11.64 4.23 -28.44
C ARG A 76 -13.16 4.40 -28.40
N GLY A 77 -13.85 3.74 -27.46
CA GLY A 77 -15.32 3.72 -27.40
C GLY A 77 -15.99 2.63 -28.25
N ASP A 78 -15.21 1.82 -28.98
CA ASP A 78 -15.72 0.69 -29.76
C ASP A 78 -15.65 -0.61 -28.97
N LEU A 79 -16.81 -1.23 -28.73
CA LEU A 79 -16.88 -2.50 -27.99
C LEU A 79 -16.36 -3.70 -28.80
N ASP A 80 -16.35 -3.62 -30.14
CA ASP A 80 -15.88 -4.73 -30.98
C ASP A 80 -14.35 -4.71 -31.18
N MET A 81 -13.69 -3.63 -30.75
CA MET A 81 -12.24 -3.53 -30.76
C MET A 81 -11.61 -4.54 -29.80
N ALA A 82 -10.58 -5.23 -30.31
CA ALA A 82 -9.72 -6.07 -29.50
C ALA A 82 -8.68 -5.24 -28.75
N PHE A 83 -8.27 -5.70 -27.58
CA PHE A 83 -7.23 -5.07 -26.77
C PHE A 83 -6.16 -6.09 -26.38
N GLU A 84 -4.95 -5.59 -26.14
CA GLU A 84 -3.87 -6.39 -25.57
C GLU A 84 -4.05 -6.49 -24.05
N TRP A 85 -3.71 -7.64 -23.47
CA TRP A 85 -4.00 -7.94 -22.06
C TRP A 85 -2.88 -8.74 -21.41
N GLY A 86 -2.95 -8.90 -20.08
CA GLY A 86 -1.97 -9.53 -19.19
C GLY A 86 -1.78 -11.04 -19.38
N LYS A 87 -1.63 -11.49 -20.62
CA LYS A 87 -1.29 -12.87 -20.99
C LYS A 87 0.21 -13.17 -20.83
N TRP A 88 0.99 -12.21 -20.37
CA TRP A 88 2.43 -12.34 -20.22
C TRP A 88 2.79 -12.82 -18.81
N LEU A 89 3.99 -13.37 -18.69
CA LEU A 89 4.69 -13.74 -17.48
C LEU A 89 5.99 -12.93 -17.47
N GLY A 90 6.29 -12.28 -16.34
CA GLY A 90 7.41 -11.35 -16.21
C GLY A 90 7.16 -9.98 -16.85
N PHE A 91 8.24 -9.22 -17.07
CA PHE A 91 8.14 -7.86 -17.60
C PHE A 91 7.90 -7.83 -19.11
N ALA A 92 6.68 -7.45 -19.53
CA ALA A 92 6.28 -7.42 -20.93
C ALA A 92 6.88 -6.26 -21.75
N ASN A 93 7.40 -5.21 -21.09
CA ASN A 93 8.10 -4.10 -21.73
C ASN A 93 9.57 -4.04 -21.28
N GLU A 94 10.37 -3.23 -21.97
CA GLU A 94 11.78 -3.02 -21.64
C GLU A 94 11.94 -2.63 -20.16
N SER A 95 12.68 -3.46 -19.43
CA SER A 95 12.89 -3.35 -17.98
C SER A 95 14.33 -3.75 -17.65
N TYR A 96 14.60 -4.64 -16.70
CA TYR A 96 15.96 -4.95 -16.27
C TYR A 96 16.81 -5.56 -17.40
N HIS A 97 18.02 -5.02 -17.59
CA HIS A 97 19.04 -5.68 -18.39
C HIS A 97 19.70 -6.78 -17.55
N VAL A 98 19.55 -8.03 -17.98
CA VAL A 98 20.28 -9.17 -17.42
C VAL A 98 21.38 -9.52 -18.42
N ALA A 99 22.64 -9.56 -17.96
CA ALA A 99 23.75 -9.91 -18.83
C ALA A 99 23.63 -11.36 -19.30
N ASP A 100 24.00 -11.65 -20.55
CA ASP A 100 24.00 -13.03 -21.09
C ASP A 100 24.85 -13.99 -20.25
N GLU A 101 25.85 -13.49 -19.52
CA GLU A 101 26.67 -14.30 -18.61
C GLU A 101 25.88 -14.77 -17.37
N ASP A 102 24.92 -13.97 -16.89
CA ASP A 102 24.08 -14.24 -15.72
C ASP A 102 22.83 -15.06 -16.07
N ASP A 103 22.37 -14.98 -17.31
CA ASP A 103 21.23 -15.76 -17.83
C ASP A 103 21.49 -16.31 -19.24
N PRO A 104 22.45 -17.26 -19.41
CA PRO A 104 22.89 -17.75 -20.72
C PRO A 104 21.81 -18.54 -21.48
N HIS A 105 20.71 -18.88 -20.80
CA HIS A 105 19.59 -19.64 -21.35
C HIS A 105 18.31 -18.79 -21.49
N HIS A 106 18.38 -17.50 -21.15
CA HIS A 106 17.27 -16.56 -21.22
C HIS A 106 16.04 -17.05 -20.43
N GLU A 107 16.28 -17.70 -19.29
CA GLU A 107 15.26 -18.28 -18.41
C GLU A 107 14.60 -17.22 -17.50
N SER A 108 15.27 -16.08 -17.30
CA SER A 108 14.81 -15.05 -16.39
C SER A 108 13.59 -14.31 -16.93
N LEU A 109 12.46 -14.43 -16.23
CA LEU A 109 11.23 -13.70 -16.54
C LEU A 109 11.38 -12.17 -16.37
N VAL A 110 12.40 -11.69 -15.65
CA VAL A 110 12.63 -10.25 -15.54
C VAL A 110 13.24 -9.62 -16.81
N ALA A 111 13.88 -10.42 -17.67
CA ALA A 111 14.46 -9.94 -18.93
C ALA A 111 13.70 -10.48 -20.14
N TRP A 112 13.14 -11.68 -20.01
CA TRP A 112 12.60 -12.44 -21.13
C TRP A 112 11.16 -12.84 -20.81
N PRO A 113 10.17 -11.99 -21.11
CA PRO A 113 8.78 -12.31 -20.84
C PRO A 113 8.32 -13.52 -21.66
N ARG A 114 7.30 -14.22 -21.17
CA ARG A 114 6.69 -15.37 -21.83
C ARG A 114 5.19 -15.21 -21.90
N VAL A 115 4.58 -15.62 -23.01
CA VAL A 115 3.12 -15.78 -23.01
C VAL A 115 2.79 -17.01 -22.16
N TYR A 116 1.81 -16.90 -21.25
CA TYR A 116 1.46 -17.99 -20.34
C TYR A 116 0.95 -19.25 -21.06
N ARG A 117 0.46 -19.10 -22.31
CA ARG A 117 0.06 -20.18 -23.23
C ARG A 117 0.09 -19.72 -24.69
N GLU A 118 0.39 -20.62 -25.61
CA GLU A 118 0.49 -20.28 -27.04
C GLU A 118 -0.85 -19.89 -27.69
N ASP A 119 -1.95 -20.51 -27.25
CA ASP A 119 -3.30 -20.29 -27.76
C ASP A 119 -4.12 -19.33 -26.88
N ALA A 120 -3.46 -18.33 -26.28
CA ALA A 120 -4.12 -17.34 -25.42
C ALA A 120 -5.27 -16.64 -26.19
N PRO A 121 -6.47 -16.52 -25.57
CA PRO A 121 -7.62 -15.93 -26.25
C PRO A 121 -7.41 -14.45 -26.55
N GLN A 122 -8.02 -13.98 -27.64
CA GLN A 122 -8.16 -12.56 -27.93
C GLN A 122 -9.44 -12.03 -27.28
N PHE A 123 -9.32 -10.96 -26.51
CA PHE A 123 -10.48 -10.29 -25.91
C PHE A 123 -10.86 -9.05 -26.70
N THR A 124 -12.16 -8.80 -26.77
CA THR A 124 -12.74 -7.52 -27.16
C THR A 124 -13.40 -6.86 -25.96
N TYR A 125 -13.57 -5.54 -25.99
CA TYR A 125 -14.25 -4.82 -24.93
C TYR A 125 -15.69 -5.32 -24.72
N ARG A 126 -16.37 -5.80 -25.77
CA ARG A 126 -17.67 -6.48 -25.68
C ARG A 126 -17.59 -7.77 -24.86
N LYS A 127 -16.54 -8.57 -25.05
CA LYS A 127 -16.33 -9.79 -24.26
C LYS A 127 -16.03 -9.47 -22.81
N LEU A 128 -15.20 -8.45 -22.55
CA LEU A 128 -14.93 -7.99 -21.20
C LEU A 128 -16.21 -7.50 -20.49
N LYS A 129 -17.06 -6.72 -21.18
CA LYS A 129 -18.37 -6.32 -20.67
C LYS A 129 -19.26 -7.53 -20.34
N GLN A 130 -19.29 -8.55 -21.21
CA GLN A 130 -20.04 -9.78 -20.94
C GLN A 130 -19.52 -10.48 -19.68
N LEU A 131 -18.19 -10.58 -19.52
CA LEU A 131 -17.56 -11.21 -18.37
C LEU A 131 -17.95 -10.50 -17.06
N ILE A 132 -17.92 -9.15 -17.04
CA ILE A 132 -18.35 -8.34 -15.89
C ILE A 132 -19.84 -8.55 -15.58
N SER A 133 -20.70 -8.55 -16.61
CA SER A 133 -22.13 -8.79 -16.45
C SER A 133 -22.41 -10.17 -15.83
N VAL A 134 -21.78 -11.23 -16.35
CA VAL A 134 -21.94 -12.59 -15.83
C VAL A 134 -21.43 -12.69 -14.40
N MET A 135 -20.30 -12.05 -14.07
CA MET A 135 -19.78 -11.99 -12.70
C MET A 135 -20.82 -11.39 -11.74
N LYS A 136 -21.37 -10.22 -12.08
CA LYS A 136 -22.38 -9.54 -11.25
C LYS A 136 -23.66 -10.37 -11.11
N GLU A 137 -24.14 -10.99 -12.18
CA GLU A 137 -25.32 -11.87 -12.15
C GLU A 137 -25.11 -13.09 -11.24
N VAL A 138 -23.99 -13.81 -11.40
CA VAL A 138 -23.69 -14.99 -10.60
C VAL A 138 -23.52 -14.60 -9.13
N GLY A 139 -22.78 -13.52 -8.85
CA GLY A 139 -22.59 -13.02 -7.49
C GLY A 139 -23.92 -12.64 -6.83
N ALA A 140 -24.79 -11.92 -7.53
CA ALA A 140 -26.09 -11.50 -7.00
C ALA A 140 -27.04 -12.69 -6.77
N HIS A 141 -26.94 -13.73 -7.61
CA HIS A 141 -27.71 -14.97 -7.45
C HIS A 141 -27.25 -15.79 -6.23
N LEU A 142 -25.93 -15.97 -6.07
CA LEU A 142 -25.36 -16.77 -4.98
C LEU A 142 -25.40 -16.04 -3.63
N TYR A 143 -25.36 -14.70 -3.65
CA TYR A 143 -25.33 -13.87 -2.45
C TYR A 143 -26.44 -12.81 -2.45
N PRO A 144 -27.71 -13.22 -2.35
CA PRO A 144 -28.83 -12.29 -2.34
C PRO A 144 -28.71 -11.28 -1.19
N GLY A 145 -28.88 -10.00 -1.51
CA GLY A 145 -28.80 -8.89 -0.55
C GLY A 145 -27.40 -8.32 -0.33
N LYS A 146 -26.35 -8.91 -0.90
CA LYS A 146 -25.00 -8.32 -0.91
C LYS A 146 -24.81 -7.42 -2.14
N ARG A 147 -23.94 -6.42 -2.03
CA ARG A 147 -23.53 -5.60 -3.18
C ARG A 147 -22.39 -6.30 -3.92
N ILE A 148 -22.53 -6.49 -5.24
CA ILE A 148 -21.47 -7.05 -6.09
C ILE A 148 -20.85 -5.93 -6.92
N ARG A 149 -19.53 -5.78 -6.90
CA ARG A 149 -18.80 -4.71 -7.61
C ARG A 149 -17.71 -5.26 -8.51
N ALA A 150 -17.44 -4.57 -9.62
CA ALA A 150 -16.29 -4.81 -10.48
C ALA A 150 -15.25 -3.67 -10.36
N GLY A 151 -13.98 -4.01 -10.20
CA GLY A 151 -12.87 -3.04 -10.17
C GLY A 151 -11.99 -3.13 -11.40
N ALA A 152 -11.68 -1.99 -12.01
CA ALA A 152 -10.62 -1.85 -13.02
C ALA A 152 -9.29 -1.48 -12.35
N THR A 153 -8.16 -1.67 -13.03
CA THR A 153 -6.82 -1.45 -12.46
C THR A 153 -5.98 -0.52 -13.34
N ILE A 154 -5.16 0.31 -12.71
CA ILE A 154 -4.05 1.02 -13.34
C ILE A 154 -2.78 0.63 -12.59
N ASP A 155 -1.74 0.28 -13.33
CA ASP A 155 -0.40 0.08 -12.80
C ASP A 155 0.63 0.89 -13.58
N PRO A 156 1.55 1.58 -12.91
CA PRO A 156 2.50 2.44 -13.60
C PRO A 156 3.69 1.69 -14.20
N GLY A 157 3.90 0.42 -13.84
CA GLY A 157 5.08 -0.37 -14.23
C GLY A 157 5.07 -0.94 -15.65
N PRO A 158 6.20 -1.51 -16.11
CA PRO A 158 6.34 -2.14 -17.42
C PRO A 158 5.85 -3.60 -17.47
N GLU A 159 5.24 -4.10 -16.39
CA GLU A 159 5.11 -5.54 -16.15
C GLU A 159 4.09 -6.25 -17.04
N PHE A 160 2.83 -5.80 -17.02
CA PHE A 160 1.74 -6.71 -17.37
C PHE A 160 1.51 -6.86 -18.88
N VAL A 161 1.67 -5.79 -19.64
CA VAL A 161 1.18 -5.70 -21.03
C VAL A 161 2.13 -4.90 -21.91
N PRO A 162 2.52 -5.38 -23.11
CA PRO A 162 3.23 -4.55 -24.08
C PRO A 162 2.43 -3.29 -24.41
N SER A 163 3.03 -2.12 -24.22
CA SER A 163 2.29 -0.86 -24.26
C SER A 163 2.93 0.15 -25.21
N PRO A 164 2.52 0.15 -26.50
CA PRO A 164 2.92 1.18 -27.45
C PRO A 164 2.49 2.59 -27.02
N PHE A 165 1.38 2.70 -26.28
CA PHE A 165 0.96 3.97 -25.69
C PHE A 165 2.06 4.56 -24.80
N LYS A 166 2.55 3.80 -23.80
CA LYS A 166 3.52 4.27 -22.82
C LYS A 166 4.92 4.43 -23.40
N TYR A 167 5.39 3.43 -24.15
CA TYR A 167 6.81 3.31 -24.47
C TYR A 167 7.18 3.79 -25.88
N GLU A 168 6.21 3.99 -26.77
CA GLU A 168 6.45 4.47 -28.15
C GLU A 168 5.82 5.83 -28.44
N ARG A 169 4.53 6.01 -28.13
CA ARG A 169 3.80 7.23 -28.46
C ARG A 169 3.95 8.33 -27.42
N HIS A 170 3.92 7.96 -26.14
CA HIS A 170 4.01 8.91 -25.03
C HIS A 170 5.14 8.60 -24.04
N PRO A 171 6.39 8.40 -24.51
CA PRO A 171 7.51 8.16 -23.60
C PRO A 171 7.78 9.35 -22.67
N GLU A 172 7.29 10.56 -22.98
CA GLU A 172 7.40 11.76 -22.13
C GLU A 172 6.67 11.65 -20.79
N ILE A 173 5.71 10.73 -20.65
CA ILE A 173 4.99 10.50 -19.39
C ILE A 173 5.74 9.55 -18.45
N LEU A 174 6.87 9.01 -18.89
CA LEU A 174 7.64 8.05 -18.14
C LEU A 174 8.79 8.71 -17.40
N TRP A 175 9.04 8.24 -16.17
CA TRP A 175 10.16 8.64 -15.34
C TRP A 175 10.98 7.43 -14.89
N GLY A 176 12.28 7.65 -14.66
CA GLY A 176 13.24 6.63 -14.19
C GLY A 176 14.29 6.23 -15.24
N GLU A 177 15.14 7.17 -15.67
CA GLU A 177 16.30 6.83 -16.51
C GLU A 177 17.33 6.00 -15.73
N GLY A 178 17.71 4.82 -16.24
CA GLY A 178 18.88 4.07 -15.79
C GLY A 178 18.59 2.66 -15.27
N HIS A 179 18.92 1.65 -16.08
CA HIS A 179 19.13 0.28 -15.60
C HIS A 179 20.41 0.26 -14.76
N GLY A 180 20.27 0.38 -13.44
CA GLY A 180 21.44 0.36 -12.54
C GLY A 180 21.19 0.83 -11.12
N GLU A 181 20.10 1.56 -10.87
CA GLU A 181 19.80 2.12 -9.55
C GLU A 181 18.39 1.70 -9.09
N GLY A 182 18.21 0.39 -8.87
CA GLY A 182 17.11 -0.18 -8.09
C GLY A 182 15.68 0.26 -8.47
N GLY A 183 15.19 -0.10 -9.65
CA GLY A 183 13.79 0.16 -10.02
C GLY A 183 13.30 -0.73 -11.16
N CYS A 184 11.98 -1.00 -11.22
CA CYS A 184 11.32 -1.82 -12.24
C CYS A 184 11.25 -1.10 -13.61
N GLY A 185 12.36 -0.59 -14.15
CA GLY A 185 12.39 0.15 -15.41
C GLY A 185 11.68 1.50 -15.38
N LYS A 186 11.29 2.01 -16.56
CA LYS A 186 10.59 3.29 -16.73
C LYS A 186 9.09 3.15 -16.38
N ASN A 187 8.60 4.01 -15.50
CA ASN A 187 7.24 3.97 -14.98
C ASN A 187 6.48 5.27 -15.27
N ILE A 188 5.14 5.22 -15.27
CA ILE A 188 4.32 6.42 -15.42
C ILE A 188 4.56 7.39 -14.25
N ASP A 189 4.93 8.63 -14.58
CA ASP A 189 4.91 9.80 -13.69
C ASP A 189 3.51 10.41 -13.72
N CYS A 190 2.77 10.31 -12.61
CA CYS A 190 1.40 10.86 -12.54
C CYS A 190 1.36 12.38 -12.67
N THR A 191 2.50 13.07 -12.50
CA THR A 191 2.62 14.54 -12.62
C THR A 191 2.92 14.99 -14.05
N ALA A 192 3.15 14.06 -14.98
CA ALA A 192 3.51 14.39 -16.35
C ALA A 192 2.36 15.06 -17.12
N SER A 193 2.75 15.68 -18.24
CA SER A 193 1.83 16.22 -19.25
C SER A 193 2.18 15.64 -20.61
N PHE A 194 1.16 15.44 -21.43
CA PHE A 194 1.29 14.84 -22.75
C PHE A 194 1.82 15.83 -23.80
N HIS A 195 2.66 15.32 -24.70
CA HIS A 195 2.81 15.94 -26.01
C HIS A 195 1.58 15.65 -26.87
N ALA A 196 1.30 16.54 -27.82
CA ALA A 196 0.15 16.37 -28.70
C ALA A 196 0.31 15.14 -29.60
N ASP A 197 -0.78 14.39 -29.78
CA ASP A 197 -0.88 13.36 -30.81
C ASP A 197 -2.14 13.55 -31.67
N GLN A 198 -2.39 12.62 -32.60
CA GLN A 198 -3.55 12.62 -33.48
C GLN A 198 -4.35 11.31 -33.42
N GLU A 199 -4.03 10.43 -32.47
CA GLU A 199 -4.72 9.15 -32.33
C GLU A 199 -6.10 9.35 -31.68
N ALA A 200 -7.09 8.57 -32.11
CA ALA A 200 -8.43 8.68 -31.54
C ALA A 200 -8.54 7.84 -30.27
N TYR A 201 -8.92 8.49 -29.18
CA TYR A 201 -9.27 7.87 -27.89
C TYR A 201 -10.73 8.19 -27.52
N ALA A 202 -11.35 7.42 -26.63
CA ALA A 202 -12.74 7.63 -26.23
C ALA A 202 -13.01 9.07 -25.70
N GLY A 203 -12.10 9.58 -24.87
CA GLY A 203 -12.14 10.92 -24.29
C GLY A 203 -11.46 12.00 -25.13
N PHE A 204 -10.72 11.60 -26.17
CA PHE A 204 -9.93 12.47 -27.04
C PHE A 204 -10.06 11.99 -28.49
N PRO A 205 -11.25 12.15 -29.12
CA PRO A 205 -11.53 11.56 -30.43
C PRO A 205 -10.70 12.17 -31.58
N ASN A 206 -10.02 13.29 -31.33
CA ASN A 206 -9.20 14.00 -32.32
C ASN A 206 -7.70 14.05 -31.93
N GLY A 207 -7.24 13.18 -31.02
CA GLY A 207 -5.91 13.27 -30.43
C GLY A 207 -5.87 14.00 -29.09
N ILE A 208 -4.81 13.74 -28.34
CA ILE A 208 -4.49 14.41 -27.08
C ILE A 208 -3.90 15.79 -27.42
N PRO A 209 -4.43 16.89 -26.87
CA PRO A 209 -3.83 18.23 -27.02
C PRO A 209 -2.51 18.36 -26.26
N GLU A 210 -1.61 19.20 -26.77
CA GLU A 210 -0.34 19.55 -26.11
C GLU A 210 -0.57 20.08 -24.69
N GLY A 211 0.22 19.58 -23.74
CA GLY A 211 0.16 20.02 -22.34
C GLY A 211 -1.05 19.50 -21.57
N THR A 212 -1.79 18.53 -22.10
CA THR A 212 -2.84 17.85 -21.33
C THR A 212 -2.21 17.12 -20.15
N SER A 213 -2.65 17.39 -18.92
CA SER A 213 -2.12 16.70 -17.75
C SER A 213 -2.49 15.22 -17.76
N PHE A 214 -1.65 14.37 -17.17
CA PHE A 214 -1.93 12.93 -17.09
C PHE A 214 -3.24 12.66 -16.34
N GLY A 215 -3.51 13.41 -15.27
CA GLY A 215 -4.76 13.33 -14.51
C GLY A 215 -6.00 13.60 -15.37
N THR A 216 -5.96 14.64 -16.22
CA THR A 216 -7.07 14.98 -17.13
C THR A 216 -7.31 13.86 -18.13
N PHE A 217 -6.25 13.36 -18.76
CA PHE A 217 -6.35 12.27 -19.73
C PHE A 217 -6.93 10.99 -19.10
N LEU A 218 -6.28 10.51 -18.03
CA LEU A 218 -6.67 9.27 -17.37
C LEU A 218 -8.08 9.39 -16.79
N GLY A 219 -8.43 10.49 -16.14
CA GLY A 219 -9.76 10.68 -15.56
C GLY A 219 -10.86 10.56 -16.61
N ARG A 220 -10.66 11.20 -17.78
CA ARG A 220 -11.64 11.16 -18.87
C ARG A 220 -11.73 9.79 -19.52
N GLN A 221 -10.58 9.18 -19.83
CA GLN A 221 -10.50 7.83 -20.40
C GLN A 221 -11.11 6.79 -19.48
N ALA A 222 -10.68 6.76 -18.21
CA ALA A 222 -11.15 5.81 -17.21
C ALA A 222 -12.65 5.93 -16.98
N ARG A 223 -13.21 7.15 -16.91
CA ARG A 223 -14.66 7.34 -16.77
C ARG A 223 -15.42 6.69 -17.93
N LEU A 224 -15.03 6.99 -19.17
CA LEU A 224 -15.72 6.46 -20.35
C LEU A 224 -15.56 4.93 -20.49
N PHE A 225 -14.37 4.41 -20.16
CA PHE A 225 -14.12 2.97 -20.12
C PHE A 225 -15.00 2.27 -19.08
N MET A 226 -15.03 2.78 -17.84
CA MET A 226 -15.81 2.18 -16.75
C MET A 226 -17.32 2.27 -17.02
N GLU A 227 -17.83 3.39 -17.53
CA GLU A 227 -19.22 3.56 -17.93
C GLU A 227 -19.61 2.58 -19.06
N ALA A 228 -18.73 2.39 -20.04
CA ALA A 228 -19.01 1.50 -21.17
C ALA A 228 -19.08 0.02 -20.76
N LEU A 229 -18.26 -0.39 -19.79
CA LEU A 229 -18.06 -1.79 -19.40
C LEU A 229 -18.71 -2.17 -18.07
N ASP A 230 -19.33 -1.22 -17.38
CA ASP A 230 -20.01 -1.39 -16.09
C ASP A 230 -19.04 -1.73 -14.94
N PHE A 231 -17.90 -1.04 -14.87
CA PHE A 231 -17.02 -1.06 -13.69
C PHE A 231 -17.51 -0.09 -12.62
N ASP A 232 -17.34 -0.46 -11.35
CA ASP A 232 -17.82 0.32 -10.20
C ASP A 232 -16.75 1.22 -9.58
N TYR A 233 -15.48 0.86 -9.72
CA TYR A 233 -14.34 1.58 -9.16
C TYR A 233 -13.06 1.31 -9.94
N ILE A 234 -12.05 2.14 -9.71
CA ILE A 234 -10.71 1.98 -10.26
C ILE A 234 -9.70 1.83 -9.11
N TRP A 235 -8.74 0.93 -9.29
CA TRP A 235 -7.65 0.69 -8.38
C TRP A 235 -6.37 1.32 -8.93
N PHE A 236 -5.77 2.24 -8.17
CA PHE A 236 -4.44 2.78 -8.45
C PHE A 236 -3.40 1.92 -7.74
N SER A 237 -2.72 1.10 -8.52
CA SER A 237 -1.69 0.17 -8.04
C SER A 237 -0.33 0.86 -7.84
N ASN A 238 0.57 0.19 -7.13
CA ASN A 238 2.00 0.47 -7.05
C ASN A 238 2.34 1.97 -7.04
N SER A 239 2.09 2.66 -5.92
CA SER A 239 2.40 4.08 -5.69
C SER A 239 1.79 5.07 -6.69
N PHE A 240 0.99 4.61 -7.67
CA PHE A 240 0.43 5.47 -8.69
C PHE A 240 -0.50 6.51 -8.07
N GLY A 241 -0.25 7.78 -8.41
CA GLY A 241 -0.91 8.92 -7.79
C GLY A 241 -0.27 9.40 -6.48
N PHE A 242 0.73 8.72 -5.92
CA PHE A 242 1.41 9.14 -4.69
C PHE A 242 2.80 9.75 -4.94
N GLY A 243 3.31 9.73 -6.17
CA GLY A 243 4.59 10.33 -6.50
C GLY A 243 4.97 10.15 -7.97
N ARG A 244 6.12 10.69 -8.34
CA ARG A 244 6.64 10.66 -9.73
C ARG A 244 7.29 9.33 -10.12
N CYS A 245 7.83 8.62 -9.14
CA CYS A 245 8.43 7.30 -9.33
C CYS A 245 7.79 6.31 -8.35
N PRO A 246 7.10 5.27 -8.83
CA PRO A 246 6.39 4.35 -7.97
C PRO A 246 7.26 3.32 -7.24
N TYR A 247 8.52 3.13 -7.65
CA TYR A 247 9.41 2.10 -7.15
C TYR A 247 10.82 2.61 -6.84
N GLY A 248 10.99 3.68 -6.07
CA GLY A 248 12.34 4.02 -5.56
C GLY A 248 12.84 2.91 -4.64
N PHE A 249 13.60 1.91 -5.13
CA PHE A 249 14.14 0.87 -4.25
C PHE A 249 15.30 1.43 -3.41
N GLY A 250 15.55 0.78 -2.27
CA GLY A 250 16.74 1.03 -1.46
C GLY A 250 16.66 2.29 -0.61
N ALA A 251 15.45 2.86 -0.48
CA ALA A 251 15.20 4.06 0.29
C ALA A 251 16.01 5.26 -0.24
N TYR A 252 16.17 5.34 -1.56
CA TYR A 252 16.67 6.49 -2.32
C TYR A 252 15.56 6.99 -3.26
N GLY A 253 15.57 8.27 -3.61
CA GLY A 253 14.54 8.90 -4.43
C GLY A 253 14.95 10.29 -4.92
N GLU A 254 13.98 11.04 -5.46
CA GLU A 254 14.20 12.36 -6.07
C GLU A 254 14.86 13.34 -5.08
N PHE A 255 14.54 13.23 -3.79
CA PHE A 255 15.07 14.10 -2.75
C PHE A 255 16.03 13.42 -1.77
N PHE A 256 16.50 12.21 -2.07
CA PHE A 256 17.57 11.57 -1.31
C PHE A 256 18.36 10.58 -2.18
N ASP A 257 19.65 10.86 -2.41
CA ASP A 257 20.52 10.05 -3.27
C ASP A 257 21.32 8.96 -2.53
N GLY A 258 20.96 8.70 -1.28
CA GLY A 258 21.66 7.77 -0.40
C GLY A 258 22.82 8.35 0.38
N THR A 259 23.26 9.55 -0.01
CA THR A 259 24.32 10.26 0.71
C THR A 259 23.84 11.62 1.21
N ARG A 260 22.90 12.26 0.50
CA ARG A 260 22.45 13.62 0.77
C ARG A 260 20.96 13.77 0.56
N PHE A 261 20.33 14.45 1.51
CA PHE A 261 18.97 14.94 1.36
C PHE A 261 18.96 16.23 0.53
N ARG A 262 17.97 16.33 -0.34
CA ARG A 262 17.70 17.52 -1.17
C ARG A 262 16.33 18.06 -0.75
N HIS A 263 16.12 19.34 -0.84
CA HIS A 263 14.84 19.95 -0.43
C HIS A 263 14.25 20.82 -1.54
N GLU A 264 15.10 21.26 -2.46
CA GLU A 264 14.74 22.05 -3.61
C GLU A 264 13.75 21.29 -4.50
N GLY A 265 12.58 21.88 -4.74
CA GLY A 265 11.53 21.32 -5.59
C GLY A 265 10.53 20.40 -4.91
N ASN A 266 10.72 20.02 -3.64
CA ASN A 266 9.81 19.05 -2.98
C ASN A 266 8.36 19.55 -2.88
N ARG A 267 8.16 20.84 -2.58
CA ARG A 267 6.83 21.45 -2.49
C ARG A 267 6.16 21.58 -3.86
N GLU A 268 6.94 21.83 -4.91
CA GLU A 268 6.44 21.86 -6.29
C GLU A 268 6.01 20.45 -6.73
N CYS A 269 6.81 19.43 -6.45
CA CYS A 269 6.47 18.03 -6.68
C CYS A 269 5.16 17.64 -5.94
N ALA A 270 5.05 17.96 -4.66
CA ALA A 270 3.84 17.76 -3.87
C ALA A 270 2.60 18.44 -4.48
N GLN A 271 2.75 19.67 -4.98
CA GLN A 271 1.67 20.40 -5.65
C GLN A 271 1.24 19.73 -6.94
N HIS A 272 2.18 19.23 -7.76
CA HIS A 272 1.86 18.51 -8.98
C HIS A 272 1.18 17.16 -8.70
N VAL A 273 1.58 16.44 -7.64
CA VAL A 273 0.87 15.23 -7.19
C VAL A 273 -0.58 15.57 -6.82
N MET A 274 -0.82 16.63 -6.05
CA MET A 274 -2.19 17.08 -5.75
C MET A 274 -2.97 17.49 -7.00
N GLN A 275 -2.31 18.17 -7.96
CA GLN A 275 -2.94 18.56 -9.22
C GLN A 275 -3.41 17.35 -10.02
N PHE A 276 -2.64 16.26 -10.07
CA PHE A 276 -3.07 15.00 -10.68
C PHE A 276 -4.40 14.51 -10.10
N TRP A 277 -4.55 14.49 -8.77
CA TRP A 277 -5.78 14.05 -8.12
C TRP A 277 -6.96 14.95 -8.43
N TYR A 278 -6.76 16.27 -8.46
CA TYR A 278 -7.81 17.23 -8.80
C TYR A 278 -8.24 17.10 -10.26
N ASP A 279 -7.29 16.98 -11.20
CA ASP A 279 -7.56 16.82 -12.62
C ASP A 279 -8.28 15.50 -12.90
N PHE A 280 -7.81 14.40 -12.32
CA PHE A 280 -8.48 13.10 -12.44
C PHE A 280 -9.91 13.19 -11.90
N ARG A 281 -10.09 13.75 -10.70
CA ARG A 281 -11.41 13.83 -10.07
C ARG A 281 -12.37 14.76 -10.80
N HIS A 282 -11.86 15.81 -11.45
CA HIS A 282 -12.66 16.68 -12.30
C HIS A 282 -13.28 15.91 -13.48
N GLU A 283 -12.50 15.05 -14.12
CA GLU A 283 -12.94 14.27 -15.28
C GLU A 283 -13.68 12.97 -14.90
N CYS A 284 -13.44 12.43 -13.71
CA CYS A 284 -14.08 11.23 -13.16
C CYS A 284 -14.67 11.47 -11.75
N PRO A 285 -15.79 12.21 -11.64
CA PRO A 285 -16.31 12.65 -10.34
C PRO A 285 -16.97 11.54 -9.50
N GLU A 286 -17.54 10.51 -10.12
CA GLU A 286 -18.43 9.56 -9.43
C GLU A 286 -17.77 8.24 -9.01
N HIS A 287 -16.83 7.71 -9.79
CA HIS A 287 -16.23 6.40 -9.51
C HIS A 287 -15.31 6.47 -8.29
N MET A 288 -15.38 5.47 -7.42
CA MET A 288 -14.49 5.37 -6.27
C MET A 288 -13.07 5.09 -6.74
N ILE A 289 -12.07 5.67 -6.07
CA ILE A 289 -10.67 5.29 -6.24
C ILE A 289 -10.29 4.42 -5.05
N GLU A 290 -9.82 3.20 -5.30
CA GLU A 290 -9.14 2.38 -4.30
C GLU A 290 -7.64 2.40 -4.61
N THR A 291 -6.78 2.33 -3.60
CA THR A 291 -5.33 2.57 -3.79
C THR A 291 -4.49 1.49 -3.15
N ARG A 292 -3.37 1.16 -3.79
CA ARG A 292 -2.30 0.32 -3.21
C ARG A 292 -1.34 1.13 -2.36
N GLY A 293 -1.12 2.40 -2.71
CA GLY A 293 -0.06 3.23 -2.14
C GLY A 293 1.33 2.69 -2.43
N THR A 294 2.32 3.16 -1.68
CA THR A 294 3.71 2.73 -1.82
C THR A 294 4.00 1.45 -1.05
N ASP A 295 5.25 0.97 -1.09
CA ASP A 295 5.73 -0.11 -0.20
C ASP A 295 6.34 0.43 1.10
N PHE A 296 6.48 1.75 1.24
CA PHE A 296 7.28 2.36 2.29
C PHE A 296 6.43 3.11 3.34
N PRO A 297 6.99 3.34 4.54
CA PRO A 297 6.40 4.24 5.52
C PRO A 297 6.28 5.67 5.00
N VAL A 298 5.32 6.41 5.57
CA VAL A 298 5.00 7.79 5.17
C VAL A 298 6.24 8.69 5.21
N GLY A 299 7.15 8.51 6.17
CA GLY A 299 8.40 9.28 6.25
C GLY A 299 9.33 9.03 5.05
N LEU A 300 9.46 7.80 4.59
CA LEU A 300 10.26 7.48 3.40
C LEU A 300 9.61 8.06 2.14
N ASP A 301 8.30 7.97 2.01
CA ASP A 301 7.58 8.55 0.87
C ASP A 301 7.69 10.08 0.83
N LEU A 302 7.59 10.74 1.99
CA LEU A 302 7.79 12.19 2.10
C LEU A 302 9.18 12.59 1.62
N VAL A 303 10.22 11.83 1.98
CA VAL A 303 11.60 12.14 1.62
C VAL A 303 11.94 11.72 0.19
N ASN A 304 11.46 10.59 -0.30
CA ASN A 304 11.85 10.10 -1.63
C ASN A 304 10.96 10.61 -2.75
N HIS A 305 9.68 10.90 -2.44
CA HIS A 305 8.65 11.19 -3.43
C HIS A 305 7.87 12.47 -3.15
N ALA A 306 8.16 13.16 -2.04
CA ALA A 306 7.42 14.35 -1.62
C ALA A 306 5.90 14.12 -1.56
N THR A 307 5.47 12.90 -1.22
CA THR A 307 4.06 12.53 -1.22
C THR A 307 3.26 13.36 -0.20
N PRO A 308 2.28 14.17 -0.64
CA PRO A 308 1.54 15.07 0.25
C PRO A 308 0.39 14.33 0.96
N TYR A 309 0.71 13.32 1.79
CA TYR A 309 -0.31 12.50 2.46
C TYR A 309 -1.28 13.32 3.30
N ARG A 310 -0.79 14.36 3.98
CA ARG A 310 -1.62 15.27 4.78
C ARG A 310 -2.68 15.95 3.94
N GLU A 311 -2.28 16.60 2.85
CA GLU A 311 -3.20 17.27 1.94
C GLU A 311 -4.15 16.27 1.28
N LEU A 312 -3.66 15.09 0.87
CA LEU A 312 -4.51 14.02 0.35
C LEU A 312 -5.57 13.61 1.37
N TYR A 313 -5.22 13.46 2.65
CA TYR A 313 -6.13 13.01 3.70
C TYR A 313 -7.14 14.10 4.08
N GLU A 314 -6.71 15.35 4.15
CA GLU A 314 -7.58 16.51 4.37
C GLU A 314 -8.63 16.64 3.25
N HIS A 315 -8.26 16.29 2.02
CA HIS A 315 -9.15 16.31 0.85
C HIS A 315 -9.77 14.94 0.51
N ALA A 316 -9.59 13.90 1.33
CA ALA A 316 -9.96 12.52 0.96
C ALA A 316 -11.45 12.34 0.64
N ALA A 317 -12.33 13.06 1.35
CA ALA A 317 -13.77 13.03 1.06
C ALA A 317 -14.10 13.62 -0.32
N GLN A 318 -13.42 14.70 -0.73
CA GLN A 318 -13.56 15.32 -2.04
C GLN A 318 -12.94 14.44 -3.14
N LEU A 319 -11.76 13.88 -2.86
CA LEU A 319 -11.03 13.02 -3.78
C LEU A 319 -11.62 11.60 -3.86
N ARG A 320 -12.56 11.23 -2.99
CA ARG A 320 -13.29 9.96 -2.93
C ARG A 320 -12.36 8.75 -3.13
N PHE A 321 -11.30 8.67 -2.31
CA PHE A 321 -10.38 7.54 -2.31
C PHE A 321 -10.35 6.79 -0.98
N VAL A 322 -9.91 5.53 -1.00
CA VAL A 322 -9.66 4.67 0.16
C VAL A 322 -8.14 4.62 0.39
N PRO A 323 -7.65 4.62 1.64
CA PRO A 323 -6.22 4.65 1.91
C PRO A 323 -5.57 3.35 1.45
N PRO A 324 -4.26 3.39 1.21
CA PRO A 324 -3.46 2.20 0.93
C PRO A 324 -3.63 1.09 1.99
N PRO A 325 -3.69 -0.19 1.61
CA PRO A 325 -3.53 -1.31 2.55
C PRO A 325 -2.07 -1.46 3.00
N ASN A 326 -1.81 -2.48 3.81
CA ASN A 326 -0.46 -3.01 4.01
C ASN A 326 0.18 -3.43 2.67
N THR A 327 1.51 -3.39 2.64
CA THR A 327 2.27 -3.87 1.49
C THR A 327 2.40 -5.41 1.51
N PRO A 328 2.33 -6.08 0.34
CA PRO A 328 2.64 -7.51 0.21
C PRO A 328 4.16 -7.79 0.14
N TRP A 329 5.02 -6.78 0.11
CA TRP A 329 6.47 -6.94 -0.09
C TRP A 329 7.19 -7.75 0.99
N SER A 330 6.61 -7.88 2.17
CA SER A 330 7.15 -8.77 3.21
C SER A 330 7.34 -10.20 2.70
N ALA A 331 6.45 -10.68 1.81
CA ALA A 331 6.57 -11.98 1.14
C ALA A 331 7.83 -12.10 0.26
N LEU A 332 8.27 -10.99 -0.32
CA LEU A 332 9.38 -10.95 -1.27
C LEU A 332 10.71 -10.65 -0.58
N THR A 333 10.67 -9.87 0.50
CA THR A 333 11.87 -9.31 1.15
C THR A 333 12.17 -9.90 2.52
N GLY A 334 11.20 -10.57 3.16
CA GLY A 334 11.28 -10.98 4.56
C GLY A 334 11.21 -9.82 5.56
N ASN A 335 11.00 -8.59 5.10
CA ASN A 335 10.98 -7.39 5.94
C ASN A 335 9.55 -7.11 6.44
N TYR A 336 9.15 -7.78 7.52
CA TYR A 336 7.82 -7.60 8.13
C TYR A 336 7.68 -6.27 8.88
N GLY A 337 8.78 -5.74 9.43
CA GLY A 337 8.83 -4.41 10.03
C GLY A 337 8.47 -3.31 9.03
N LEU A 338 8.87 -3.46 7.76
CA LEU A 338 8.49 -2.52 6.69
C LEU A 338 6.97 -2.55 6.47
N ALA A 339 6.39 -3.75 6.39
CA ALA A 339 4.95 -3.89 6.20
C ALA A 339 4.16 -3.30 7.38
N MET A 340 4.57 -3.58 8.62
CA MET A 340 3.88 -3.10 9.82
C MET A 340 4.06 -1.59 10.04
N ALA A 341 5.29 -1.07 9.97
CA ALA A 341 5.56 0.37 10.13
C ALA A 341 4.95 1.17 8.96
N GLY A 342 5.03 0.64 7.74
CA GLY A 342 4.42 1.21 6.56
C GLY A 342 2.90 1.31 6.70
N TYR A 343 2.27 0.24 7.16
CA TYR A 343 0.83 0.23 7.38
C TYR A 343 0.40 1.17 8.51
N MET A 344 1.03 1.10 9.68
CA MET A 344 0.72 1.97 10.83
C MET A 344 0.90 3.46 10.51
N SER A 345 2.00 3.85 9.87
CA SER A 345 2.27 5.25 9.51
C SER A 345 1.21 5.82 8.56
N ARG A 346 0.77 5.05 7.56
CA ARG A 346 -0.27 5.48 6.61
C ARG A 346 -1.63 5.63 7.26
N ILE A 347 -2.02 4.72 8.16
CA ILE A 347 -3.35 4.80 8.77
C ILE A 347 -3.41 5.81 9.93
N ALA A 348 -2.28 6.21 10.52
CA ALA A 348 -2.21 7.02 11.73
C ALA A 348 -3.10 8.27 11.71
N ALA A 349 -3.17 8.98 10.57
CA ALA A 349 -3.98 10.18 10.40
C ALA A 349 -5.19 10.00 9.46
N TRP A 350 -5.44 8.79 8.95
CA TRP A 350 -6.54 8.54 8.00
C TRP A 350 -7.91 8.65 8.70
N PRO A 351 -8.88 9.47 8.24
CA PRO A 351 -10.11 9.76 9.00
C PRO A 351 -11.22 8.68 8.95
N GLY A 352 -10.89 7.39 8.79
CA GLY A 352 -11.92 6.34 8.74
C GLY A 352 -11.40 4.91 8.74
N ALA A 353 -12.23 4.00 8.26
CA ALA A 353 -11.85 2.59 8.13
C ALA A 353 -10.77 2.39 7.05
N PHE A 354 -9.94 1.36 7.23
CA PHE A 354 -8.77 1.09 6.41
C PHE A 354 -8.72 -0.40 5.97
N PRO A 355 -8.12 -0.70 4.79
CA PRO A 355 -8.12 -2.04 4.23
C PRO A 355 -6.87 -2.86 4.58
N TYR A 356 -7.05 -4.17 4.69
CA TYR A 356 -5.97 -5.16 4.71
C TYR A 356 -5.95 -5.92 3.38
N ARG A 357 -4.76 -6.21 2.85
CA ARG A 357 -4.53 -6.96 1.62
C ARG A 357 -3.58 -8.12 1.88
N TYR A 358 -3.96 -9.31 1.41
CA TYR A 358 -3.15 -10.51 1.57
C TYR A 358 -2.72 -11.09 0.23
N TYR A 359 -1.43 -11.42 0.11
CA TYR A 359 -0.82 -11.94 -1.11
C TYR A 359 -0.90 -13.47 -1.13
N THR A 360 -1.98 -13.98 -1.72
CA THR A 360 -2.32 -15.39 -1.77
C THR A 360 -1.61 -16.11 -2.94
N SER A 361 -1.77 -15.59 -4.17
CA SER A 361 -1.15 -16.11 -5.39
C SER A 361 -0.59 -14.97 -6.25
N ASP A 362 0.20 -15.29 -7.27
CA ASP A 362 0.70 -14.33 -8.24
C ASP A 362 0.43 -14.81 -9.68
N PRO A 363 -0.35 -14.08 -10.47
CA PRO A 363 -0.67 -14.47 -11.82
C PRO A 363 0.42 -14.10 -12.85
N TRP A 364 1.57 -13.54 -12.47
CA TRP A 364 2.59 -13.01 -13.40
C TRP A 364 4.00 -13.58 -13.21
N TRP A 365 4.39 -13.96 -11.99
CA TRP A 365 5.77 -14.30 -11.61
C TRP A 365 6.03 -15.79 -11.36
N CYS A 366 5.20 -16.68 -11.90
CA CYS A 366 5.32 -18.14 -11.73
C CYS A 366 5.53 -18.55 -10.27
N ASN A 367 4.87 -17.86 -9.36
CA ASN A 367 4.91 -18.16 -7.93
C ASN A 367 3.51 -18.05 -7.33
N THR A 368 3.30 -18.73 -6.22
CA THR A 368 2.12 -18.61 -5.38
C THR A 368 2.59 -18.29 -3.97
N PRO A 369 2.54 -17.01 -3.53
CA PRO A 369 3.19 -16.59 -2.30
C PRO A 369 2.76 -17.37 -1.06
N TRP A 370 1.50 -17.80 -0.95
CA TRP A 370 1.08 -18.71 0.13
C TRP A 370 1.92 -19.98 0.20
N LEU A 371 2.17 -20.61 -0.95
CA LEU A 371 2.89 -21.88 -1.05
C LEU A 371 4.41 -21.67 -1.03
N ASP A 372 4.91 -20.69 -1.80
CA ASP A 372 6.33 -20.59 -2.16
C ASP A 372 7.10 -19.57 -1.32
N ARG A 373 6.43 -18.51 -0.83
CA ARG A 373 7.08 -17.40 -0.11
C ARG A 373 6.85 -17.49 1.38
N TYR A 374 5.60 -17.70 1.76
CA TYR A 374 5.21 -17.89 3.14
C TYR A 374 5.38 -19.34 3.61
N GLU A 375 5.61 -20.29 2.70
CA GLU A 375 5.73 -21.72 3.01
C GLU A 375 4.56 -22.23 3.88
N ARG A 376 3.34 -21.77 3.55
CA ARG A 376 2.10 -22.05 4.28
C ARG A 376 2.11 -21.56 5.75
N SER A 377 2.94 -20.58 6.06
CA SER A 377 3.00 -19.94 7.37
C SER A 377 2.14 -18.68 7.41
N PRO A 378 1.18 -18.56 8.34
CA PRO A 378 0.19 -17.48 8.36
C PRO A 378 0.67 -16.19 9.06
N HIS A 379 1.97 -16.07 9.34
CA HIS A 379 2.51 -14.99 10.18
C HIS A 379 2.16 -13.60 9.64
N ASP A 380 2.22 -13.37 8.32
CA ASP A 380 1.86 -12.08 7.72
C ASP A 380 0.38 -11.71 7.95
N ILE A 381 -0.52 -12.70 7.99
CA ILE A 381 -1.94 -12.51 8.34
C ILE A 381 -2.04 -11.98 9.77
N TYR A 382 -1.41 -12.66 10.73
CA TYR A 382 -1.53 -12.30 12.14
C TYR A 382 -0.81 -10.99 12.49
N LEU A 383 0.38 -10.74 11.92
CA LEU A 383 1.14 -9.53 12.18
C LEU A 383 0.37 -8.28 11.71
N ASN A 384 -0.19 -8.29 10.50
CA ASN A 384 -0.90 -7.14 9.97
C ASN A 384 -2.31 -6.98 10.56
N LEU A 385 -3.03 -8.07 10.85
CA LEU A 385 -4.37 -7.99 11.47
C LEU A 385 -4.34 -7.76 12.98
N ALA A 386 -3.17 -7.88 13.63
CA ALA A 386 -2.95 -7.41 14.99
C ALA A 386 -2.83 -5.88 15.08
N ILE A 387 -2.73 -5.17 13.95
CA ILE A 387 -2.59 -3.71 13.98
C ILE A 387 -3.91 -3.04 14.35
N ALA A 388 -3.80 -2.09 15.29
CA ALA A 388 -4.88 -1.23 15.73
C ALA A 388 -4.51 0.24 15.55
N LYS A 389 -5.52 1.07 15.31
CA LYS A 389 -5.40 2.52 15.31
C LYS A 389 -6.29 3.11 16.41
N ILE A 390 -5.79 4.11 17.12
CA ILE A 390 -6.60 4.89 18.06
C ILE A 390 -7.06 6.17 17.37
N GLU A 391 -8.36 6.42 17.38
CA GLU A 391 -8.98 7.61 16.85
C GLU A 391 -8.92 8.78 17.84
N ALA A 392 -9.13 10.01 17.34
CA ALA A 392 -9.17 11.21 18.18
C ALA A 392 -10.35 11.25 19.17
N ASP A 393 -11.34 10.37 19.01
CA ASP A 393 -12.45 10.16 19.95
C ASP A 393 -12.23 8.96 20.89
N GLY A 394 -11.05 8.35 20.84
CA GLY A 394 -10.64 7.25 21.72
C GLY A 394 -11.08 5.87 21.24
N THR A 395 -11.79 5.78 20.12
CA THR A 395 -12.15 4.50 19.52
C THR A 395 -10.91 3.77 19.04
N VAL A 396 -10.85 2.46 19.28
CA VAL A 396 -9.84 1.58 18.69
C VAL A 396 -10.42 0.99 17.42
N SER A 397 -9.83 1.32 16.27
CA SER A 397 -10.23 0.84 14.95
C SER A 397 -9.24 -0.21 14.43
N THR A 398 -9.79 -1.20 13.72
CA THR A 398 -9.06 -2.31 13.11
C THR A 398 -9.48 -2.44 11.63
N PRO A 399 -8.69 -3.12 10.78
CA PRO A 399 -9.07 -3.33 9.39
C PRO A 399 -10.46 -3.97 9.27
N ASN A 400 -11.27 -3.49 8.31
CA ASN A 400 -12.62 -4.01 8.06
C ASN A 400 -12.93 -4.27 6.57
N ARG A 401 -11.90 -4.17 5.72
CA ARG A 401 -11.91 -4.52 4.30
C ARG A 401 -10.77 -5.48 4.06
N LEU A 402 -11.01 -6.49 3.23
CA LEU A 402 -10.01 -7.49 2.87
C LEU A 402 -9.88 -7.56 1.35
N SER A 403 -8.65 -7.51 0.84
CA SER A 403 -8.33 -7.81 -0.56
C SER A 403 -7.41 -9.03 -0.65
N LEU A 404 -7.64 -9.90 -1.63
CA LEU A 404 -6.86 -11.12 -1.86
C LEU A 404 -6.19 -11.03 -3.23
N LEU A 405 -4.87 -10.77 -3.24
CA LEU A 405 -4.04 -10.68 -4.43
C LEU A 405 -3.35 -12.02 -4.68
N SER A 406 -3.46 -12.62 -5.85
CA SER A 406 -4.71 -12.87 -6.55
C SER A 406 -5.30 -14.20 -6.07
N ILE A 407 -6.45 -14.57 -6.65
CA ILE A 407 -7.07 -15.88 -6.43
C ILE A 407 -6.72 -16.92 -7.51
N ASP A 408 -6.10 -16.49 -8.61
CA ASP A 408 -5.66 -17.32 -9.73
C ASP A 408 -4.13 -17.35 -9.84
N ASP A 409 -3.59 -18.49 -10.28
CA ASP A 409 -2.15 -18.67 -10.47
C ASP A 409 -1.66 -18.12 -11.82
N SER A 410 -0.34 -18.17 -12.03
CA SER A 410 0.31 -17.71 -13.27
C SER A 410 -0.18 -18.39 -14.56
N TRP A 411 -0.84 -19.54 -14.44
CA TRP A 411 -1.35 -20.35 -15.54
C TRP A 411 -2.87 -20.21 -15.70
N GLY A 412 -3.53 -19.41 -14.87
CA GLY A 412 -4.98 -19.21 -14.87
C GLY A 412 -5.76 -20.31 -14.16
N HIS A 413 -5.11 -21.15 -13.34
CA HIS A 413 -5.83 -22.09 -12.48
C HIS A 413 -6.41 -21.37 -11.26
N LEU A 414 -7.48 -21.94 -10.71
CA LEU A 414 -8.13 -21.48 -9.48
C LEU A 414 -7.99 -22.54 -8.39
N PRO A 415 -6.78 -22.71 -7.82
CA PRO A 415 -6.49 -23.79 -6.89
C PRO A 415 -7.34 -23.70 -5.61
N GLU A 416 -8.11 -24.75 -5.31
CA GLU A 416 -8.98 -24.84 -4.12
C GLU A 416 -8.17 -24.82 -2.80
N GLU A 417 -6.90 -25.22 -2.84
CA GLU A 417 -6.03 -25.25 -1.64
C GLU A 417 -5.79 -23.86 -1.05
N LEU A 418 -5.80 -22.80 -1.87
CA LEU A 418 -5.57 -21.44 -1.40
C LEU A 418 -6.64 -20.97 -0.41
N PRO A 419 -7.95 -20.98 -0.76
CA PRO A 419 -8.99 -20.64 0.21
C PRO A 419 -9.07 -21.65 1.36
N ASP A 420 -8.88 -22.96 1.10
CA ASP A 420 -9.00 -23.99 2.14
C ASP A 420 -7.95 -23.82 3.26
N GLU A 421 -6.73 -23.41 2.91
CA GLU A 421 -5.65 -23.22 3.88
C GLU A 421 -5.62 -21.82 4.50
N THR A 422 -5.96 -20.76 3.75
CA THR A 422 -5.84 -19.37 4.23
C THR A 422 -7.06 -18.86 4.98
N ILE A 423 -8.28 -19.25 4.60
CA ILE A 423 -9.52 -18.75 5.23
C ILE A 423 -9.58 -19.07 6.73
N PRO A 424 -9.18 -20.25 7.24
CA PRO A 424 -9.16 -20.51 8.67
C PRO A 424 -8.32 -19.48 9.46
N HIS A 425 -7.15 -19.11 8.94
CA HIS A 425 -6.27 -18.13 9.56
C HIS A 425 -6.84 -16.72 9.51
N LEU A 426 -7.38 -16.30 8.36
CA LEU A 426 -8.05 -15.00 8.22
C LEU A 426 -9.21 -14.87 9.21
N LYS A 427 -10.05 -15.90 9.31
CA LYS A 427 -11.20 -15.90 10.22
C LYS A 427 -10.79 -15.84 11.68
N GLU A 428 -9.74 -16.57 12.06
CA GLU A 428 -9.23 -16.51 13.44
C GLU A 428 -8.64 -15.12 13.73
N ALA A 429 -7.79 -14.60 12.85
CA ALA A 429 -7.18 -13.27 13.02
C ALA A 429 -8.22 -12.14 13.14
N PHE A 430 -9.29 -12.17 12.32
CA PHE A 430 -10.39 -11.22 12.47
C PHE A 430 -11.23 -11.45 13.75
N ALA A 431 -11.40 -12.69 14.19
CA ALA A 431 -12.15 -13.00 15.42
C ALA A 431 -11.40 -12.60 16.69
N THR A 432 -10.06 -12.59 16.63
CA THR A 432 -9.15 -12.21 17.72
C THR A 432 -8.44 -10.86 17.48
N ARG A 433 -8.95 -10.04 16.55
CA ARG A 433 -8.40 -8.72 16.28
C ARG A 433 -8.44 -7.84 17.53
N PRO A 434 -7.57 -6.82 17.64
CA PRO A 434 -7.53 -5.94 18.81
C PRO A 434 -8.89 -5.31 19.12
N ASP A 435 -9.26 -5.30 20.40
CA ASP A 435 -10.44 -4.61 20.94
C ASP A 435 -10.06 -3.46 21.89
N ALA A 436 -8.77 -3.28 22.14
CA ALA A 436 -8.19 -2.25 22.99
C ALA A 436 -6.77 -1.90 22.51
N ALA A 437 -6.26 -0.76 22.98
CA ALA A 437 -4.88 -0.36 22.73
C ALA A 437 -3.87 -1.36 23.34
N SER A 438 -2.80 -1.62 22.60
CA SER A 438 -1.68 -2.45 23.03
C SER A 438 -0.86 -1.80 24.15
N PRO A 439 -0.07 -2.58 24.93
CA PRO A 439 0.90 -2.04 25.88
C PRO A 439 1.94 -1.12 25.25
N PHE A 440 2.20 -1.23 23.93
CA PHE A 440 3.08 -0.33 23.19
C PHE A 440 2.26 0.43 22.15
N ILE A 441 2.33 1.76 22.18
CA ILE A 441 1.59 2.63 21.25
C ILE A 441 2.59 3.54 20.54
N TRP A 442 2.58 3.51 19.22
CA TRP A 442 3.31 4.45 18.39
C TRP A 442 2.51 5.75 18.26
N ILE A 443 3.02 6.84 18.85
CA ILE A 443 2.53 8.18 18.55
C ILE A 443 3.25 8.64 17.28
N TYR A 444 2.59 8.48 16.15
CA TYR A 444 3.13 8.80 14.84
C TYR A 444 3.12 10.32 14.62
N PRO A 445 4.28 10.94 14.35
CA PRO A 445 4.44 12.39 14.16
C PRO A 445 3.98 12.84 12.76
N PHE A 446 2.75 12.49 12.38
CA PHE A 446 2.25 12.65 11.01
C PHE A 446 2.36 14.11 10.52
N ALA A 447 1.85 15.06 11.30
CA ALA A 447 1.85 16.48 10.95
C ALA A 447 3.26 17.07 10.99
N GLU A 448 4.06 16.66 11.98
CA GLU A 448 5.43 17.11 12.16
C GLU A 448 6.32 16.65 11.01
N TYR A 449 6.20 15.39 10.56
CA TYR A 449 6.98 14.90 9.42
C TYR A 449 6.69 15.67 8.13
N HIS A 450 5.43 16.00 7.85
CA HIS A 450 5.09 16.87 6.73
C HIS A 450 5.71 18.27 6.90
N GLN A 451 5.62 18.85 8.09
CA GLN A 451 6.26 20.13 8.37
C GLN A 451 7.79 20.07 8.18
N TRP A 452 8.44 19.01 8.65
CA TRP A 452 9.89 18.87 8.60
C TRP A 452 10.38 18.69 7.16
N THR A 453 9.63 17.96 6.35
CA THR A 453 9.92 17.80 4.92
C THR A 453 9.73 19.10 4.14
N PHE A 454 8.60 19.78 4.29
CA PHE A 454 8.23 20.90 3.41
C PHE A 454 8.55 22.31 3.93
N GLU A 455 8.84 22.47 5.23
CA GLU A 455 9.07 23.77 5.87
C GLU A 455 10.40 23.85 6.64
N LYS A 456 10.85 22.75 7.27
CA LYS A 456 12.06 22.74 8.10
C LYS A 456 13.15 21.83 7.50
N CYS A 457 13.70 22.22 6.34
CA CYS A 457 14.65 21.42 5.55
C CYS A 457 15.82 20.80 6.35
N ALA A 458 16.28 21.43 7.42
CA ALA A 458 17.35 20.91 8.28
C ALA A 458 16.98 19.60 9.03
N ARG A 459 15.71 19.19 9.01
CA ARG A 459 15.18 18.03 9.75
C ARG A 459 14.65 16.92 8.85
N ILE A 460 14.77 17.05 7.52
CA ILE A 460 14.30 16.02 6.57
C ILE A 460 14.94 14.64 6.85
N GLY A 461 16.21 14.62 7.29
CA GLY A 461 16.87 13.37 7.67
C GLY A 461 16.28 12.70 8.91
N GLU A 462 15.63 13.46 9.80
CA GLU A 462 14.92 12.91 10.96
C GLU A 462 13.64 12.17 10.56
N VAL A 463 12.96 12.64 9.50
CA VAL A 463 11.77 12.00 8.94
C VAL A 463 12.13 10.62 8.40
N TYR A 464 13.19 10.56 7.60
CA TYR A 464 13.70 9.31 7.02
C TYR A 464 14.20 8.34 8.08
N ALA A 465 15.08 8.81 8.97
CA ALA A 465 15.71 7.96 9.99
C ALA A 465 14.71 7.44 11.03
N GLY A 466 13.67 8.23 11.36
CA GLY A 466 12.66 7.85 12.35
C GLY A 466 11.86 6.62 11.93
N ASP A 467 11.38 6.59 10.68
CA ASP A 467 10.60 5.45 10.18
C ASP A 467 11.47 4.21 9.96
N LEU A 468 12.70 4.37 9.44
CA LEU A 468 13.65 3.26 9.34
C LEU A 468 13.98 2.65 10.70
N LEU A 469 14.19 3.47 11.73
CA LEU A 469 14.48 2.98 13.06
C LEU A 469 13.32 2.14 13.63
N ILE A 470 12.08 2.60 13.46
CA ILE A 470 10.90 1.87 13.95
C ILE A 470 10.70 0.58 13.16
N GLN A 471 10.88 0.61 11.84
CA GLN A 471 10.90 -0.59 11.01
C GLN A 471 11.88 -1.63 11.57
N GLU A 472 13.15 -1.24 11.77
CA GLU A 472 14.17 -2.18 12.24
C GLU A 472 13.94 -2.61 13.69
N ALA A 473 13.39 -1.74 14.54
CA ALA A 473 13.00 -2.10 15.89
C ALA A 473 11.93 -3.21 15.89
N ILE A 474 10.92 -3.13 15.02
CA ILE A 474 9.89 -4.17 14.85
C ILE A 474 10.54 -5.48 14.35
N ASN A 475 11.43 -5.42 13.36
CA ASN A 475 12.18 -6.60 12.89
C ASN A 475 13.02 -7.25 14.01
N CYS A 476 13.55 -6.44 14.93
CA CYS A 476 14.28 -6.89 16.12
C CYS A 476 13.37 -7.35 17.27
N GLY A 477 12.05 -7.36 17.10
CA GLY A 477 11.09 -7.90 18.06
C GLY A 477 10.42 -6.89 18.98
N LEU A 478 10.48 -5.58 18.67
CA LEU A 478 9.64 -4.59 19.35
C LEU A 478 8.15 -4.91 19.09
N PRO A 479 7.33 -5.19 20.12
CA PRO A 479 5.93 -5.58 19.94
C PRO A 479 5.04 -4.35 19.73
N LEU A 480 5.26 -3.63 18.63
CA LEU A 480 4.57 -2.39 18.27
C LEU A 480 3.50 -2.67 17.20
N ASP A 481 2.24 -2.60 17.60
CA ASP A 481 1.08 -2.92 16.76
C ASP A 481 -0.07 -1.92 16.91
N THR A 482 0.03 -0.91 17.79
CA THR A 482 -0.97 0.14 17.93
C THR A 482 -0.40 1.50 17.54
N VAL A 483 -1.14 2.26 16.74
CA VAL A 483 -0.74 3.61 16.29
C VAL A 483 -1.79 4.68 16.61
N ILE A 484 -1.33 5.89 16.90
CA ILE A 484 -2.14 7.10 17.03
C ILE A 484 -1.35 8.27 16.43
N SER A 485 -2.00 9.22 15.74
CA SER A 485 -1.28 10.44 15.35
C SER A 485 -0.99 11.34 16.56
N SER A 486 0.10 12.10 16.50
CA SER A 486 0.43 13.14 17.49
C SER A 486 -0.75 14.09 17.75
N GLU A 487 -1.42 14.55 16.70
CA GLU A 487 -2.60 15.41 16.81
C GLU A 487 -3.77 14.73 17.53
N ALA A 488 -4.06 13.46 17.22
CA ALA A 488 -5.13 12.71 17.88
C ALA A 488 -4.79 12.45 19.35
N PHE A 489 -3.54 12.13 19.66
CA PHE A 489 -3.05 11.95 21.02
C PHE A 489 -3.22 13.23 21.86
N CYS A 490 -2.82 14.39 21.32
CA CYS A 490 -3.02 15.67 22.00
C CYS A 490 -4.51 15.95 22.26
N ARG A 491 -5.39 15.69 21.29
CA ARG A 491 -6.85 15.86 21.46
C ARG A 491 -7.44 14.96 22.53
N LEU A 492 -7.04 13.68 22.59
CA LEU A 492 -7.46 12.76 23.66
C LEU A 492 -7.06 13.29 25.03
N PHE A 493 -5.84 13.80 25.13
CA PHE A 493 -5.32 14.36 26.36
C PHE A 493 -6.09 15.62 26.78
N GLU A 494 -6.28 16.58 25.86
CA GLU A 494 -7.05 17.81 26.10
C GLU A 494 -8.48 17.52 26.54
N ALA A 495 -9.11 16.49 25.97
CA ALA A 495 -10.44 16.04 26.33
C ALA A 495 -10.49 15.21 27.63
N GLY A 496 -9.34 14.90 28.25
CA GLY A 496 -9.26 14.10 29.48
C GLY A 496 -9.69 12.65 29.29
N MET A 497 -9.54 12.10 28.08
CA MET A 497 -10.01 10.75 27.75
C MET A 497 -9.05 9.69 28.26
N ASN A 498 -9.56 8.77 29.08
CA ASN A 498 -8.75 7.71 29.70
C ASN A 498 -8.70 6.43 28.85
N VAL A 499 -8.27 6.57 27.58
CA VAL A 499 -8.14 5.45 26.62
C VAL A 499 -6.80 4.74 26.82
N ILE A 500 -5.76 5.51 27.10
CA ILE A 500 -4.40 5.04 27.33
C ILE A 500 -4.24 4.72 28.81
N LYS A 501 -3.91 3.47 29.13
CA LYS A 501 -3.86 2.98 30.51
C LYS A 501 -2.50 3.28 31.15
N PRO A 502 -2.44 3.46 32.48
CA PRO A 502 -1.18 3.48 33.20
C PRO A 502 -0.37 2.20 32.92
N GLY A 503 0.95 2.33 32.77
CA GLY A 503 1.86 1.26 32.39
C GLY A 503 2.03 1.08 30.88
N THR A 504 1.25 1.76 30.03
CA THR A 504 1.48 1.79 28.58
C THR A 504 2.80 2.48 28.26
N VAL A 505 3.54 1.94 27.30
CA VAL A 505 4.75 2.51 26.73
C VAL A 505 4.38 3.30 25.48
N LEU A 506 4.55 4.62 25.53
CA LEU A 506 4.36 5.52 24.40
C LEU A 506 5.68 5.65 23.64
N VAL A 507 5.69 5.18 22.40
CA VAL A 507 6.82 5.22 21.48
C VAL A 507 6.65 6.43 20.58
N CYS A 508 7.57 7.39 20.59
CA CYS A 508 7.45 8.59 19.76
C CYS A 508 8.80 9.27 19.52
N PRO A 509 8.93 10.13 18.50
CA PRO A 509 10.12 10.96 18.36
C PRO A 509 10.26 11.91 19.55
N PHE A 510 11.48 12.39 19.77
CA PHE A 510 11.74 13.43 20.77
C PHE A 510 10.89 14.68 20.50
N PRO A 511 10.00 15.11 21.44
CA PRO A 511 9.06 16.19 21.17
C PRO A 511 9.76 17.55 21.14
N ASP A 512 9.31 18.45 20.25
CA ASP A 512 9.82 19.82 20.13
C ASP A 512 9.55 20.63 21.41
N GLU A 513 10.45 21.55 21.74
CA GLU A 513 10.27 22.50 22.86
C GLU A 513 8.96 23.30 22.72
N GLY A 514 8.16 23.32 23.78
CA GLY A 514 6.90 24.07 23.82
C GLY A 514 5.77 23.50 22.94
N SER A 515 5.93 22.31 22.36
CA SER A 515 4.88 21.66 21.58
C SER A 515 3.75 21.12 22.47
N ASP A 516 2.54 21.03 21.91
CA ASP A 516 1.39 20.38 22.57
C ASP A 516 1.69 18.91 22.89
N LEU A 517 2.44 18.25 22.02
CA LEU A 517 2.91 16.88 22.24
C LEU A 517 3.80 16.79 23.49
N ALA A 518 4.75 17.72 23.67
CA ALA A 518 5.60 17.75 24.88
C ALA A 518 4.76 17.90 26.16
N ALA A 519 3.72 18.74 26.13
CA ALA A 519 2.81 18.90 27.26
C ALA A 519 2.00 17.62 27.53
N ALA A 520 1.39 17.04 26.49
CA ALA A 520 0.61 15.81 26.59
C ALA A 520 1.43 14.62 27.10
N LEU A 521 2.68 14.46 26.60
CA LEU A 521 3.60 13.43 27.07
C LEU A 521 4.03 13.63 28.54
N GLY A 522 4.25 14.89 28.94
CA GLY A 522 4.59 15.23 30.33
C GLY A 522 3.47 14.82 31.30
N ASN A 523 2.23 15.03 30.90
CA ASN A 523 1.07 14.63 31.69
C ASN A 523 0.86 13.10 31.64
N ALA A 524 1.10 12.45 30.50
CA ALA A 524 1.03 10.99 30.40
C ALA A 524 2.01 10.27 31.35
N LEU A 525 3.21 10.84 31.56
CA LEU A 525 4.16 10.38 32.58
C LEU A 525 3.57 10.51 34.00
N GLU A 526 2.91 11.63 34.29
CA GLU A 526 2.27 11.88 35.60
C GLU A 526 1.08 10.95 35.87
N THR A 527 0.40 10.48 34.81
CA THR A 527 -0.65 9.45 34.91
C THR A 527 -0.12 8.02 34.92
N GLY A 528 1.21 7.82 34.90
CA GLY A 528 1.85 6.51 35.04
C GLY A 528 2.13 5.77 33.74
N CYS A 529 2.13 6.44 32.58
CA CYS A 529 2.67 5.87 31.35
C CYS A 529 4.20 5.89 31.37
N HIS A 530 4.80 5.10 30.48
CA HIS A 530 6.23 5.11 30.19
C HIS A 530 6.47 5.72 28.80
N LEU A 531 7.64 6.30 28.58
CA LEU A 531 8.02 6.85 27.27
C LEU A 531 9.23 6.12 26.72
N LEU A 532 9.19 5.79 25.43
CA LEU A 532 10.33 5.39 24.63
C LEU A 532 10.50 6.47 23.55
N LEU A 533 11.48 7.35 23.77
CA LEU A 533 11.77 8.46 22.85
C LEU A 533 12.87 8.07 21.87
N TYR A 534 12.70 8.41 20.59
CA TYR A 534 13.71 8.18 19.55
C TYR A 534 14.03 9.44 18.74
N GLY A 535 15.11 9.38 17.97
CA GLY A 535 15.59 10.51 17.16
C GLY A 535 16.43 11.53 17.94
N PRO A 536 16.92 12.58 17.26
CA PRO A 536 17.85 13.53 17.86
C PRO A 536 17.17 14.44 18.89
N SER A 537 17.86 14.68 20.00
CA SER A 537 17.39 15.62 21.05
C SER A 537 17.80 17.08 20.79
N ARG A 538 18.43 17.38 19.63
CA ARG A 538 18.97 18.73 19.31
C ARG A 538 17.89 19.80 19.37
N PHE A 539 16.70 19.51 18.84
CA PHE A 539 15.52 20.38 18.86
C PHE A 539 14.53 20.01 19.98
N GLY A 540 14.91 19.03 20.80
CA GLY A 540 14.05 18.40 21.78
C GLY A 540 13.80 19.24 23.03
N CYS A 541 12.58 19.11 23.56
CA CYS A 541 12.14 19.78 24.77
C CYS A 541 13.09 19.50 25.96
N ARG A 542 13.48 20.59 26.63
CA ARG A 542 14.43 20.62 27.73
C ARG A 542 14.00 19.74 28.89
N ARG A 543 12.70 19.72 29.24
CA ARG A 543 12.14 18.87 30.30
C ARG A 543 12.55 17.41 30.10
N PHE A 544 12.40 16.88 28.88
CA PHE A 544 12.71 15.47 28.59
C PHE A 544 14.22 15.20 28.54
N ARG A 545 15.02 16.16 28.08
CA ARG A 545 16.49 16.06 28.14
C ARG A 545 16.99 15.98 29.59
N GLU A 546 16.46 16.82 30.47
CA GLU A 546 16.78 16.80 31.89
C GLU A 546 16.36 15.48 32.56
N LEU A 547 15.18 14.94 32.21
CA LEU A 547 14.70 13.64 32.71
C LEU A 547 15.60 12.47 32.27
N LEU A 548 16.15 12.52 31.06
CA LEU A 548 17.03 11.48 30.51
C LEU A 548 18.51 11.70 30.86
N GLY A 549 18.87 12.82 31.51
CA GLY A 549 20.25 13.19 31.77
C GLY A 549 21.06 13.49 30.51
N ILE A 550 20.41 13.94 29.44
CA ILE A 550 21.06 14.25 28.15
C ILE A 550 21.47 15.72 28.13
N GLU A 551 22.77 15.97 28.05
CA GLU A 551 23.32 17.30 27.86
C GLU A 551 23.70 17.54 26.39
N PRO A 552 23.23 18.62 25.76
CA PRO A 552 23.65 18.95 24.40
C PRO A 552 25.13 19.34 24.41
N VAL A 553 25.90 18.73 23.53
CA VAL A 553 27.31 19.09 23.31
C VAL A 553 27.37 20.35 22.44
N ALA A 554 28.36 21.22 22.69
CA ALA A 554 28.57 22.40 21.87
C ALA A 554 29.23 21.99 20.54
N GLY A 555 28.44 22.00 19.46
CA GLY A 555 28.92 21.67 18.11
C GLY A 555 28.61 20.23 17.69
N GLU A 556 29.05 19.89 16.48
CA GLU A 556 28.96 18.52 15.94
C GLU A 556 30.20 17.74 16.36
N LEU A 557 29.98 16.51 16.80
CA LEU A 557 31.05 15.56 17.08
C LEU A 557 31.34 14.81 15.79
N ASP A 558 32.58 14.84 15.32
CA ASP A 558 33.07 14.12 14.13
C ASP A 558 34.33 13.32 14.49
N GLY A 559 34.54 12.18 13.81
CA GLY A 559 35.65 11.25 14.03
C GLY A 559 35.25 9.88 14.61
N GLU A 560 36.25 9.11 15.03
CA GLU A 560 36.04 7.81 15.67
C GLU A 560 35.78 8.00 17.17
N PHE A 561 34.68 7.45 17.66
CA PHE A 561 34.28 7.52 19.07
C PHE A 561 34.40 6.16 19.73
N GLU A 562 34.98 6.11 20.93
CA GLU A 562 34.88 4.95 21.81
C GLU A 562 33.58 5.05 22.61
N VAL A 563 32.67 4.10 22.40
CA VAL A 563 31.43 4.01 23.16
C VAL A 563 31.69 3.25 24.45
N VAL A 564 31.78 3.96 25.56
CA VAL A 564 31.93 3.38 26.90
C VAL A 564 30.59 3.46 27.61
N GLY A 565 29.98 2.30 27.88
CA GLY A 565 28.73 2.20 28.63
C GLY A 565 28.93 1.59 30.00
N ASP A 566 28.41 2.23 31.05
CA ASP A 566 28.28 1.65 32.39
C ASP A 566 26.93 0.90 32.49
N GLY A 567 26.97 -0.43 32.41
CA GLY A 567 25.79 -1.29 32.52
C GLY A 567 25.94 -2.60 31.76
N VAL A 568 25.04 -3.56 32.02
CA VAL A 568 24.85 -4.70 31.12
C VAL A 568 24.12 -4.14 29.90
N VAL A 569 24.87 -3.74 28.87
CA VAL A 569 24.27 -3.55 27.54
C VAL A 569 23.67 -4.91 27.17
N ASP A 570 22.38 -4.95 26.85
CA ASP A 570 21.73 -6.20 26.42
C ASP A 570 22.54 -6.78 25.26
N ARG A 571 23.24 -7.89 25.52
CA ARG A 571 23.89 -8.64 24.46
C ARG A 571 22.80 -9.44 23.77
N PHE A 572 22.38 -8.98 22.60
CA PHE A 572 21.75 -9.87 21.63
C PHE A 572 22.76 -10.95 21.25
N VAL A 573 22.67 -12.11 21.92
CA VAL A 573 23.44 -13.30 21.58
C VAL A 573 22.71 -13.95 20.41
N THR A 574 23.05 -13.50 19.21
CA THR A 574 22.81 -14.19 17.93
C THR A 574 21.37 -14.64 17.66
N GLY A 575 20.61 -13.84 16.92
CA GLY A 575 19.69 -14.38 15.93
C GLY A 575 20.47 -14.62 14.66
N THR A 576 21.04 -15.81 14.46
CA THR A 576 21.52 -16.19 13.13
C THR A 576 20.31 -16.28 12.21
N VAL A 577 20.16 -15.30 11.32
CA VAL A 577 19.48 -15.54 10.04
C VAL A 577 20.47 -16.39 9.26
N SER A 578 20.25 -17.70 9.26
CA SER A 578 20.86 -18.56 8.26
C SER A 578 20.24 -18.16 6.92
N GLY A 579 21.04 -17.46 6.11
CA GLY A 579 20.81 -17.40 4.66
C GLY A 579 21.08 -18.73 4.00
#